data_AF-A0A9E3KI29-F1
#
_entry.id   AF-A0A9E3KI29-F1
#
_cell.length_a   1.000
_cell.length_b   1.000
_cell.length_c   1.000
_cell.angle_alpha   90.00
_cell.angle_beta   90.00
_cell.angle_gamma   90.00
#
_symmetry.space_group_name_H-M   'P 1'
#
loop_
_entity.id
_entity.type
_entity.pdbx_description
1 polymer ?
#
loop_
_entity_poly.entity_id
_entity_poly.type
_entity_poly.pdbx_seq_one_letter_code
_entity_poly.pdbx_strand_id
1 'polypeptide(L)'
;MGGRLFRAFLFGLVLIILSSCQRDYLPKPMGYNRLILPEPSYQVLPDSFPYTFEFSKHARLLPDTAGFHERYWIELYYPALKSNIHITYKEINSNEQLLKEFMNDAYTLVAKHQIKASAIDEVITQNPFGRTAIVAELQGEVPSQMQFTITDSTKNFLRGALYFNTKVHNDSLKPAIEYMKKDIMHLVNTFDWSKK
;
A
#
# COMPACT_ATOMS: atom_id res chain seq x y z
N MET A 1 -28.93 -60.87 -45.50
CA MET A 1 -27.75 -60.49 -44.69
C MET A 1 -27.73 -59.01 -44.23
N GLY A 2 -28.82 -58.23 -44.33
CA GLY A 2 -28.81 -56.79 -44.00
C GLY A 2 -29.17 -56.41 -42.54
N GLY A 3 -29.98 -57.20 -41.84
CA GLY A 3 -30.51 -56.81 -40.51
C GLY A 3 -29.51 -56.91 -39.34
N ARG A 4 -28.50 -57.78 -39.44
CA ARG A 4 -27.46 -57.93 -38.40
C ARG A 4 -26.43 -56.79 -38.44
N LEU A 5 -26.10 -56.31 -39.64
CA LEU A 5 -25.21 -55.16 -39.85
C LEU A 5 -25.87 -53.85 -39.38
N PHE A 6 -27.18 -53.67 -39.62
CA PHE A 6 -27.91 -52.48 -39.16
C PHE A 6 -28.03 -52.42 -37.63
N ARG A 7 -28.27 -53.55 -36.95
CA ARG A 7 -28.28 -53.62 -35.48
C ARG A 7 -26.89 -53.35 -34.88
N ALA A 8 -25.82 -53.85 -35.50
CA ALA A 8 -24.45 -53.57 -35.05
C ALA A 8 -24.08 -52.08 -35.22
N PHE A 9 -24.54 -51.46 -36.31
CA PHE A 9 -24.33 -50.02 -36.55
C PHE A 9 -25.10 -49.15 -35.55
N LEU A 10 -26.36 -49.51 -35.25
CA LEU A 10 -27.17 -48.83 -34.23
C LEU A 10 -26.57 -48.96 -32.82
N PHE A 11 -26.01 -50.13 -32.49
CA PHE A 11 -25.35 -50.36 -31.20
C PHE A 11 -24.01 -49.60 -31.08
N GLY A 12 -23.26 -49.50 -32.19
CA GLY A 12 -22.04 -48.68 -32.25
C GLY A 12 -22.33 -47.18 -32.09
N LEU A 13 -23.43 -46.69 -32.67
CA LEU A 13 -23.85 -45.29 -32.53
C LEU A 13 -24.22 -44.94 -31.07
N VAL A 14 -24.91 -45.84 -30.36
CA VAL A 14 -25.28 -45.64 -28.93
C VAL A 14 -24.05 -45.59 -28.02
N LEU A 15 -22.99 -46.34 -28.33
CA LEU A 15 -21.72 -46.34 -27.57
C LEU A 15 -20.94 -45.02 -27.70
N ILE A 16 -21.07 -44.31 -28.82
CA ILE A 16 -20.38 -43.02 -29.03
C ILE A 16 -21.04 -41.89 -28.23
N ILE A 17 -22.36 -41.95 -28.02
CA ILE A 17 -23.12 -40.91 -27.29
C ILE A 17 -22.82 -40.94 -25.78
N LEU A 18 -22.39 -42.08 -25.24
CA LEU A 18 -22.06 -42.24 -23.81
C LEU A 18 -20.64 -41.78 -23.45
N SER A 19 -19.81 -41.40 -24.41
CA SER A 19 -18.40 -41.05 -24.20
C SER A 19 -18.14 -39.54 -24.02
N SER A 20 -19.17 -38.68 -24.16
CA SER A 20 -19.01 -37.22 -24.11
C SER A 20 -19.41 -36.63 -22.76
N CYS A 21 -18.62 -36.91 -21.73
CA CYS A 21 -18.69 -36.15 -20.48
C CYS A 21 -17.29 -36.05 -19.84
N GLN A 22 -16.38 -35.36 -20.51
CA GLN A 22 -15.24 -34.77 -19.80
C GLN A 22 -15.77 -33.56 -19.02
N ARG A 23 -16.00 -33.76 -17.72
CA ARG A 23 -16.28 -32.65 -16.81
C ARG A 23 -14.96 -31.97 -16.52
N ASP A 24 -14.68 -30.88 -17.24
CA ASP A 24 -13.62 -29.96 -16.88
C ASP A 24 -13.93 -29.39 -15.49
N TYR A 25 -13.32 -29.97 -14.47
CA TYR A 25 -13.45 -29.51 -13.10
C TYR A 25 -12.56 -28.28 -12.95
N LEU A 26 -13.09 -27.11 -13.26
CA LEU A 26 -12.45 -25.85 -12.90
C LEU A 26 -12.48 -25.74 -11.37
N PRO A 27 -11.32 -25.79 -10.67
CA PRO A 27 -11.30 -25.64 -9.23
C PRO A 27 -11.90 -24.28 -8.87
N LYS A 28 -12.84 -24.28 -7.92
CA LYS A 28 -13.44 -23.04 -7.42
C LYS A 28 -12.30 -22.12 -6.95
N PRO A 29 -12.25 -20.85 -7.38
CA PRO A 29 -11.19 -19.94 -6.96
C PRO A 29 -11.17 -19.89 -5.43
N MET A 30 -10.00 -20.05 -4.83
CA MET A 30 -9.85 -19.96 -3.38
C MET A 30 -10.28 -18.55 -2.96
N GLY A 31 -11.39 -18.45 -2.21
CA GLY A 31 -11.81 -17.19 -1.63
C GLY A 31 -10.80 -16.78 -0.57
N TYR A 32 -10.06 -15.71 -0.81
CA TYR A 32 -9.20 -15.12 0.21
C TYR A 32 -10.03 -14.68 1.42
N ASN A 33 -9.43 -14.76 2.61
CA ASN A 33 -10.08 -14.33 3.85
C ASN A 33 -10.56 -12.88 3.72
N ARG A 34 -11.84 -12.64 4.03
CA ARG A 34 -12.39 -11.29 4.08
C ARG A 34 -11.69 -10.53 5.20
N LEU A 35 -10.90 -9.52 4.84
CA LEU A 35 -10.32 -8.59 5.81
C LEU A 35 -11.46 -7.81 6.47
N ILE A 36 -11.59 -7.97 7.80
CA ILE A 36 -12.48 -7.13 8.60
C ILE A 36 -11.69 -5.88 8.94
N LEU A 37 -12.00 -4.79 8.24
CA LEU A 37 -11.39 -3.49 8.45
C LEU A 37 -12.19 -2.74 9.53
N PRO A 38 -11.53 -2.19 10.54
CA PRO A 38 -12.24 -1.42 11.55
C PRO A 38 -12.75 -0.10 10.96
N GLU A 39 -13.80 0.46 11.57
CA GLU A 39 -14.27 1.79 11.18
C GLU A 39 -13.18 2.86 11.43
N PRO A 40 -12.96 3.79 10.50
CA PRO A 40 -11.95 4.84 10.67
C PRO A 40 -12.23 5.67 11.91
N SER A 41 -11.21 5.82 12.76
CA SER A 41 -11.24 6.71 13.91
C SER A 41 -9.84 7.21 14.19
N TYR A 42 -9.72 8.49 14.49
CA TYR A 42 -8.44 9.17 14.50
C TYR A 42 -8.13 9.81 15.85
N GLN A 43 -6.83 9.98 16.12
CA GLN A 43 -6.29 10.66 17.29
C GLN A 43 -5.09 11.51 16.87
N VAL A 44 -4.82 12.59 17.62
CA VAL A 44 -3.72 13.52 17.34
C VAL A 44 -2.41 12.95 17.88
N LEU A 45 -1.31 13.23 17.18
CA LEU A 45 0.05 12.95 17.67
C LEU A 45 0.33 13.71 18.99
N PRO A 46 1.10 13.15 19.94
CA PRO A 46 1.51 13.88 21.13
C PRO A 46 2.25 15.19 20.82
N ASP A 47 2.16 16.20 21.68
CA ASP A 47 2.77 17.53 21.46
C ASP A 47 4.32 17.54 21.53
N SER A 48 4.97 16.38 21.60
CA SER A 48 6.43 16.23 21.70
C SER A 48 7.17 16.37 20.36
N PHE A 49 6.46 16.53 19.24
CA PHE A 49 7.03 16.52 17.89
C PHE A 49 7.03 17.91 17.23
N PRO A 50 7.99 18.18 16.31
CA PRO A 50 8.03 19.43 15.54
C PRO A 50 6.97 19.47 14.41
N TYR A 51 6.12 18.46 14.33
CA TYR A 51 5.00 18.33 13.42
C TYR A 51 3.83 17.68 14.16
N THR A 52 2.63 17.84 13.65
CA THR A 52 1.42 17.18 14.15
C THR A 52 0.54 16.72 13.00
N PHE A 53 -0.24 15.68 13.25
CA PHE A 53 -1.24 15.14 12.34
C PHE A 53 -2.17 14.21 13.13
N GLU A 54 -3.29 13.85 12.51
CA GLU A 54 -4.15 12.80 13.00
C GLU A 54 -3.77 11.44 12.39
N PHE A 55 -3.79 10.39 13.22
CA PHE A 55 -3.54 9.03 12.79
C PHE A 55 -4.55 8.06 13.40
N SER A 56 -4.66 6.87 12.81
CA SER A 56 -5.66 5.88 13.20
C SER A 56 -5.48 5.42 14.65
N LYS A 57 -6.58 5.36 15.42
CA LYS A 57 -6.60 4.74 16.76
C LYS A 57 -6.30 3.23 16.71
N HIS A 58 -6.42 2.64 15.53
CA HIS A 58 -6.09 1.23 15.27
C HIS A 58 -4.58 1.02 15.02
N ALA A 59 -3.81 2.11 14.94
CA ALA A 59 -2.36 2.06 14.84
C ALA A 59 -1.69 2.27 16.20
N ARG A 60 -0.54 1.63 16.38
CA ARG A 60 0.36 1.86 17.50
C ARG A 60 1.45 2.80 17.05
N LEU A 61 1.62 3.91 17.79
CA LEU A 61 2.76 4.79 17.66
C LEU A 61 3.96 4.12 18.32
N LEU A 62 4.96 3.75 17.52
CA LEU A 62 6.20 3.13 17.97
C LEU A 62 7.37 4.07 17.68
N PRO A 63 8.43 4.04 18.50
CA PRO A 63 9.71 4.57 18.04
C PRO A 63 10.13 3.76 16.81
N ASP A 64 10.80 4.41 15.87
CA ASP A 64 11.43 3.69 14.78
C ASP A 64 12.40 2.63 15.35
N THR A 65 12.53 1.46 14.68
CA THR A 65 13.36 0.31 15.13
C THR A 65 14.53 -0.13 14.19
N ALA A 66 14.61 0.40 12.97
CA ALA A 66 15.81 0.45 12.11
C ALA A 66 17.10 1.06 12.73
N GLY A 67 18.18 0.28 12.92
CA GLY A 67 19.41 0.67 13.65
C GLY A 67 20.11 2.05 13.43
N PHE A 68 19.67 2.89 12.48
CA PHE A 68 19.97 4.32 12.40
C PHE A 68 18.68 5.14 12.63
N HIS A 69 18.43 5.56 13.87
CA HIS A 69 17.29 6.40 14.24
C HIS A 69 17.69 7.82 14.50
N GLU A 70 16.93 8.76 13.95
CA GLU A 70 17.01 10.15 14.34
C GLU A 70 15.82 10.57 15.19
N ARG A 71 16.01 11.67 15.92
CA ARG A 71 14.97 12.24 16.77
C ARG A 71 13.74 12.56 15.91
N TYR A 72 12.58 12.19 16.42
CA TYR A 72 11.27 12.38 15.77
C TYR A 72 10.99 11.47 14.57
N TRP A 73 11.76 10.40 14.37
CA TRP A 73 11.38 9.31 13.49
C TRP A 73 10.46 8.36 14.25
N ILE A 74 9.37 7.95 13.60
CA ILE A 74 8.33 7.13 14.21
C ILE A 74 7.81 6.09 13.23
N GLU A 75 7.18 5.07 13.79
CA GLU A 75 6.48 4.05 13.04
C GLU A 75 5.03 3.96 13.50
N LEU A 76 4.08 4.02 12.57
CA LEU A 76 2.67 3.75 12.83
C LEU A 76 2.37 2.32 12.43
N TYR A 77 2.35 1.41 13.40
CA TYR A 77 2.12 -0.02 13.14
C TYR A 77 0.63 -0.37 13.26
N TYR A 78 0.07 -1.00 12.22
CA TYR A 78 -1.32 -1.44 12.14
C TYR A 78 -1.38 -2.97 12.34
N PRO A 79 -1.70 -3.47 13.56
CA PRO A 79 -1.62 -4.91 13.85
C PRO A 79 -2.57 -5.75 13.01
N ALA A 80 -3.79 -5.24 12.76
CA ALA A 80 -4.81 -5.93 11.98
C ALA A 80 -4.39 -6.14 10.51
N LEU A 81 -3.61 -5.21 9.97
CA LEU A 81 -3.14 -5.23 8.58
C LEU A 81 -1.71 -5.76 8.43
N LYS A 82 -1.01 -5.97 9.56
CA LYS A 82 0.42 -6.28 9.60
C LYS A 82 1.21 -5.33 8.70
N SER A 83 0.88 -4.05 8.76
CA SER A 83 1.49 -2.99 7.98
C SER A 83 2.03 -1.91 8.88
N ASN A 84 2.93 -1.12 8.34
CA ASN A 84 3.56 -0.02 9.05
C ASN A 84 3.79 1.16 8.10
N ILE A 85 3.55 2.35 8.64
CA ILE A 85 3.97 3.60 8.00
C ILE A 85 5.23 4.05 8.72
N HIS A 86 6.36 4.01 8.03
CA HIS A 86 7.60 4.61 8.52
C HIS A 86 7.59 6.10 8.21
N ILE A 87 7.82 6.93 9.22
CA ILE A 87 7.87 8.39 9.09
C ILE A 87 9.25 8.86 9.53
N THR A 88 9.95 9.53 8.62
CA THR A 88 11.24 10.17 8.89
C THR A 88 11.11 11.67 8.79
N TYR A 89 11.89 12.37 9.61
CA TYR A 89 11.90 13.82 9.72
C TYR A 89 13.33 14.37 9.68
N LYS A 90 13.51 15.48 8.98
CA LYS A 90 14.78 16.20 8.85
C LYS A 90 14.55 17.70 8.92
N GLU A 91 15.43 18.40 9.62
CA GLU A 91 15.54 19.86 9.52
C GLU A 91 16.44 20.23 8.34
N ILE A 92 15.99 21.13 7.47
CA ILE A 92 16.69 21.60 6.26
C ILE A 92 17.48 22.87 6.55
N ASN A 93 17.03 23.70 7.51
CA ASN A 93 17.68 24.96 7.91
C ASN A 93 18.03 25.88 6.72
N SER A 94 17.11 25.98 5.76
CA SER A 94 17.17 26.82 4.55
C SER A 94 18.32 26.47 3.61
N ASN A 95 18.85 25.25 3.73
CA ASN A 95 19.84 24.72 2.81
C ASN A 95 19.15 24.06 1.60
N GLU A 96 19.08 24.79 0.49
CA GLU A 96 18.46 24.32 -0.75
C GLU A 96 19.14 23.06 -1.31
N GLN A 97 20.46 22.94 -1.16
CA GLN A 97 21.19 21.75 -1.62
C GLN A 97 20.78 20.50 -0.83
N LEU A 98 20.61 20.65 0.48
CA LEU A 98 20.16 19.57 1.36
C LEU A 98 18.70 19.17 1.06
N LEU A 99 17.83 20.14 0.76
CA LEU A 99 16.48 19.84 0.30
C LEU A 99 16.49 19.03 -1.01
N LYS A 100 17.32 19.44 -1.98
CA LYS A 100 17.47 18.71 -3.25
C LYS A 100 17.97 17.29 -3.03
N GLU A 101 18.93 17.11 -2.13
CA GLU A 101 19.44 15.79 -1.73
C GLU A 101 18.33 14.92 -1.16
N PHE A 102 17.57 15.39 -0.18
CA PHE A 102 16.47 14.61 0.42
C PHE A 102 15.33 14.31 -0.56
N MET A 103 15.01 15.26 -1.44
CA MET A 103 14.05 15.01 -2.52
C MET A 103 14.56 13.93 -3.46
N ASN A 104 15.82 14.02 -3.90
CA ASN A 104 16.44 13.03 -4.78
C ASN A 104 16.52 11.65 -4.13
N ASP A 105 16.81 11.58 -2.83
CA ASP A 105 16.81 10.33 -2.07
C ASP A 105 15.41 9.72 -1.99
N ALA A 106 14.39 10.53 -1.73
CA ALA A 106 12.99 10.10 -1.74
C ALA A 106 12.62 9.53 -3.12
N TYR A 107 12.93 10.25 -4.20
CA TYR A 107 12.72 9.77 -5.58
C TYR A 107 13.52 8.50 -5.88
N THR A 108 14.77 8.41 -5.42
CA THR A 108 15.62 7.22 -5.64
C THR A 108 15.05 6.00 -4.92
N LEU A 109 14.49 6.17 -3.73
CA LEU A 109 13.83 5.08 -3.00
C LEU A 109 12.53 4.63 -3.69
N VAL A 110 11.73 5.56 -4.21
CA VAL A 110 10.58 5.25 -5.08
C VAL A 110 11.06 4.50 -6.33
N ALA A 111 12.10 5.00 -7.02
CA ALA A 111 12.65 4.43 -8.25
C ALA A 111 13.28 3.04 -8.04
N LYS A 112 13.92 2.77 -6.90
CA LYS A 112 14.42 1.43 -6.55
C LYS A 112 13.27 0.41 -6.45
N HIS A 113 12.07 0.86 -6.08
CA HIS A 113 10.87 0.04 -6.06
C HIS A 113 10.15 0.02 -7.42
N GLN A 114 10.39 1.01 -8.30
CA GLN A 114 9.87 1.08 -9.67
C GLN A 114 10.27 -0.11 -10.55
N ILE A 115 11.45 -0.71 -10.32
CA ILE A 115 11.90 -1.90 -11.09
C ILE A 115 10.88 -3.06 -10.98
N LYS A 116 10.07 -3.09 -9.92
CA LYS A 116 8.98 -4.06 -9.70
C LYS A 116 7.59 -3.46 -9.83
N ALA A 117 7.47 -2.15 -10.01
CA ALA A 117 6.18 -1.48 -10.12
C ALA A 117 5.64 -1.61 -11.55
N SER A 118 4.37 -1.95 -11.64
CA SER A 118 3.62 -1.96 -12.91
C SER A 118 3.16 -0.55 -13.32
N ALA A 119 2.95 0.34 -12.35
CA ALA A 119 2.57 1.74 -12.55
C ALA A 119 2.99 2.59 -11.33
N ILE A 120 3.17 3.90 -11.55
CA ILE A 120 3.38 4.91 -10.52
C ILE A 120 2.41 6.06 -10.78
N ASP A 121 1.55 6.34 -9.82
CA ASP A 121 0.64 7.48 -9.83
C ASP A 121 1.12 8.50 -8.79
N GLU A 122 1.63 9.64 -9.25
CA GLU A 122 2.10 10.72 -8.38
C GLU A 122 1.14 11.91 -8.40
N VAL A 123 0.82 12.45 -7.22
CA VAL A 123 -0.02 13.62 -7.06
C VAL A 123 0.67 14.63 -6.14
N ILE A 124 0.76 15.87 -6.62
CA ILE A 124 1.09 17.02 -5.79
C ILE A 124 -0.22 17.58 -5.25
N THR A 125 -0.37 17.61 -3.93
CA THR A 125 -1.56 18.12 -3.26
C THR A 125 -1.19 19.16 -2.22
N GLN A 126 -2.14 20.02 -1.88
CA GLN A 126 -2.00 20.98 -0.80
C GLN A 126 -3.09 20.72 0.23
N ASN A 127 -2.69 20.61 1.49
CA ASN A 127 -3.66 20.40 2.56
C ASN A 127 -4.34 21.72 2.98
N PRO A 128 -5.41 21.68 3.81
CA PRO A 128 -6.13 22.88 4.26
C PRO A 128 -5.27 23.91 5.01
N PHE A 129 -4.10 23.51 5.53
CA PHE A 129 -3.13 24.40 6.20
C PHE A 129 -2.12 25.01 5.22
N GLY A 130 -2.26 24.76 3.91
CA GLY A 130 -1.39 25.28 2.88
C GLY A 130 -0.06 24.50 2.73
N ARG A 131 0.07 23.31 3.31
CA ARG A 131 1.28 22.48 3.20
C ARG A 131 1.24 21.65 1.92
N THR A 132 2.31 21.71 1.13
CA THR A 132 2.45 20.92 -0.09
C THR A 132 2.96 19.53 0.26
N ALA A 133 2.24 18.51 -0.23
CA ALA A 133 2.61 17.12 -0.13
C ALA A 133 2.71 16.50 -1.54
N ILE A 134 3.72 15.65 -1.74
CA ILE A 134 3.84 14.81 -2.92
C ILE A 134 3.51 13.40 -2.46
N VAL A 135 2.51 12.77 -3.07
CA VAL A 135 2.06 11.42 -2.74
C VAL A 135 2.23 10.55 -3.98
N ALA A 136 2.95 9.44 -3.85
CA ALA A 136 3.17 8.46 -4.91
C ALA A 136 2.56 7.12 -4.51
N GLU A 137 1.70 6.58 -5.37
CA GLU A 137 1.14 5.23 -5.28
C GLU A 137 1.85 4.34 -6.29
N LEU A 138 2.35 3.20 -5.82
CA LEU A 138 3.07 2.24 -6.65
C LEU A 138 2.22 0.98 -6.76
N GLN A 139 1.90 0.56 -7.99
CA GLN A 139 1.10 -0.64 -8.24
C GLN A 139 2.00 -1.84 -8.55
N GLY A 140 1.60 -3.05 -8.15
CA GLY A 140 2.35 -4.29 -8.41
C GLY A 140 3.08 -4.83 -7.19
N GLU A 141 3.91 -5.86 -7.36
CA GLU A 141 4.64 -6.53 -6.27
C GLU A 141 5.83 -5.69 -5.79
N VAL A 142 5.52 -4.52 -5.25
CA VAL A 142 6.46 -3.54 -4.74
C VAL A 142 6.61 -3.64 -3.23
N PRO A 143 7.81 -3.38 -2.68
CA PRO A 143 8.02 -3.37 -1.23
C PRO A 143 7.21 -2.30 -0.50
N SER A 144 6.95 -1.17 -1.15
CA SER A 144 6.13 -0.07 -0.62
C SER A 144 5.10 0.37 -1.65
N GLN A 145 3.81 0.27 -1.27
CA GLN A 145 2.68 0.57 -2.16
C GLN A 145 2.33 2.07 -2.18
N MET A 146 2.74 2.82 -1.15
CA MET A 146 2.46 4.26 -1.06
C MET A 146 3.60 4.98 -0.33
N GLN A 147 4.03 6.10 -0.87
CA GLN A 147 5.03 6.98 -0.29
C GLN A 147 4.53 8.43 -0.35
N PHE A 148 4.96 9.25 0.61
CA PHE A 148 4.65 10.67 0.57
C PHE A 148 5.79 11.50 1.15
N THR A 149 5.87 12.76 0.71
CA THR A 149 6.84 13.74 1.21
C THR A 149 6.14 15.07 1.45
N ILE A 150 6.43 15.72 2.58
CA ILE A 150 5.89 17.03 2.94
C ILE A 150 7.05 17.93 3.34
N THR A 151 7.07 19.17 2.82
CA THR A 151 8.10 20.15 3.17
C THR A 151 7.53 21.57 3.16
N ASP A 152 8.08 22.45 4.00
CA ASP A 152 7.87 23.91 3.93
C ASP A 152 8.98 24.63 3.14
N SER A 153 9.76 23.87 2.36
CA SER A 153 10.93 24.26 1.54
C SER A 153 12.08 24.95 2.28
N THR A 154 11.91 25.32 3.54
CA THR A 154 12.80 26.24 4.26
C THR A 154 13.34 25.67 5.55
N LYS A 155 12.62 24.81 6.25
CA LYS A 155 13.01 24.33 7.58
C LYS A 155 12.77 22.84 7.76
N ASN A 156 11.70 22.30 7.21
CA ASN A 156 11.24 20.98 7.55
C ASN A 156 11.07 20.09 6.32
N PHE A 157 11.51 18.85 6.46
CA PHE A 157 11.30 17.77 5.51
C PHE A 157 10.76 16.55 6.25
N LEU A 158 9.65 16.00 5.78
CA LEU A 158 9.08 14.76 6.30
C LEU A 158 8.81 13.81 5.15
N ARG A 159 9.16 12.54 5.33
CA ARG A 159 8.87 11.47 4.39
C ARG A 159 8.13 10.34 5.10
N GLY A 160 7.11 9.81 4.44
CA GLY A 160 6.38 8.62 4.86
C GLY A 160 6.44 7.52 3.81
N ALA A 161 6.48 6.27 4.25
CA ALA A 161 6.40 5.12 3.36
C ALA A 161 5.63 3.95 4.02
N LEU A 162 4.66 3.41 3.30
CA LEU A 162 3.84 2.28 3.70
C LEU A 162 4.51 0.96 3.32
N TYR A 163 4.64 0.05 4.27
CA TYR A 163 5.11 -1.31 4.05
C TYR A 163 4.10 -2.32 4.62
N PHE A 164 4.00 -3.48 3.97
CA PHE A 164 3.25 -4.63 4.47
C PHE A 164 4.24 -5.73 4.87
N ASN A 165 4.17 -6.19 6.12
CA ASN A 165 5.09 -7.20 6.68
C ASN A 165 4.80 -8.63 6.18
N THR A 166 3.93 -8.79 5.20
CA THR A 166 3.49 -10.09 4.71
C THR A 166 4.12 -10.35 3.34
N LYS A 167 4.82 -11.49 3.17
CA LYS A 167 5.30 -12.00 1.87
C LYS A 167 4.16 -12.42 0.91
N VAL A 168 2.98 -11.81 1.02
CA VAL A 168 1.72 -12.37 0.51
C VAL A 168 1.34 -11.67 -0.79
N HIS A 169 1.01 -12.49 -1.79
CA HIS A 169 0.60 -12.09 -3.13
C HIS A 169 -0.35 -10.88 -3.14
N ASN A 170 -0.02 -9.93 -4.01
CA ASN A 170 -0.56 -8.59 -4.07
C ASN A 170 -2.10 -8.53 -4.21
N ASP A 171 -2.69 -9.53 -4.87
CA ASP A 171 -4.13 -9.56 -5.18
C ASP A 171 -5.03 -9.68 -3.94
N SER A 172 -4.50 -10.16 -2.80
CA SER A 172 -5.24 -10.23 -1.53
C SER A 172 -5.19 -8.95 -0.70
N LEU A 173 -4.26 -8.04 -1.01
CA LEU A 173 -3.99 -6.85 -0.20
C LEU A 173 -4.79 -5.62 -0.63
N LYS A 174 -5.47 -5.65 -1.79
CA LYS A 174 -6.19 -4.49 -2.31
C LYS A 174 -7.11 -3.80 -1.29
N PRO A 175 -7.97 -4.51 -0.51
CA PRO A 175 -8.79 -3.85 0.51
C PRO A 175 -7.96 -3.17 1.62
N ALA A 176 -6.82 -3.77 1.99
CA ALA A 176 -5.90 -3.18 2.96
C ALA A 176 -5.18 -1.95 2.39
N ILE A 177 -4.75 -2.00 1.13
CA ILE A 177 -4.10 -0.88 0.44
C ILE A 177 -5.07 0.30 0.35
N GLU A 178 -6.31 0.08 -0.08
CA GLU A 178 -7.34 1.14 -0.15
C GLU A 178 -7.67 1.72 1.23
N TYR A 179 -7.71 0.89 2.26
CA TYR A 179 -7.88 1.35 3.64
C TYR A 179 -6.72 2.24 4.08
N MET A 180 -5.48 1.77 3.88
CA MET A 180 -4.27 2.50 4.25
C MET A 180 -4.12 3.80 3.46
N LYS A 181 -4.53 3.81 2.19
CA LYS A 181 -4.56 5.01 1.34
C LYS A 181 -5.45 6.09 1.95
N LYS A 182 -6.65 5.74 2.43
CA LYS A 182 -7.53 6.70 3.12
C LYS A 182 -6.89 7.24 4.39
N ASP A 183 -6.29 6.37 5.21
CA ASP A 183 -5.63 6.79 6.45
C ASP A 183 -4.40 7.67 6.19
N ILE A 184 -3.59 7.38 5.16
CA ILE A 184 -2.45 8.22 4.76
C ILE A 184 -2.92 9.57 4.23
N MET A 185 -3.96 9.60 3.40
CA MET A 185 -4.51 10.86 2.91
C MET A 185 -5.10 11.70 4.04
N HIS A 186 -5.74 11.07 5.04
CA HIS A 186 -6.20 11.76 6.25
C HIS A 186 -5.03 12.37 7.03
N LEU A 187 -3.95 11.60 7.21
CA LEU A 187 -2.71 12.08 7.83
C LEU A 187 -2.15 13.30 7.09
N VAL A 188 -2.01 13.22 5.76
CA VAL A 188 -1.51 14.33 4.93
C VAL A 188 -2.42 15.56 5.03
N ASN A 189 -3.74 15.35 5.04
CA ASN A 189 -4.72 16.43 5.11
C ASN A 189 -4.76 17.12 6.48
N THR A 190 -4.46 16.40 7.56
CA THR A 190 -4.43 16.94 8.93
C THR A 190 -3.04 17.40 9.36
N PHE A 191 -2.05 17.27 8.48
CA PHE A 191 -0.67 17.58 8.76
C PHE A 191 -0.42 19.09 8.96
N ASP A 192 0.29 19.45 10.03
CA ASP A 192 0.85 20.80 10.17
C ASP A 192 2.21 20.79 10.87
N TRP A 193 3.00 21.84 10.63
CA TRP A 193 4.24 22.10 11.34
C TRP A 193 3.93 22.79 12.67
N SER A 194 4.36 22.20 13.79
CA SER A 194 4.18 22.83 15.10
C SER A 194 4.98 24.14 15.14
N LYS A 195 4.34 25.25 15.49
CA LYS A 195 5.06 26.50 15.81
C LYS A 195 5.85 26.25 17.10
N LYS A 196 7.17 26.09 17.00
CA LYS A 196 8.07 26.28 18.15
C LYS A 196 7.97 27.72 18.65
#